data_AF-A0A9P6HDD1-F1
#
_entry.id   AF-A0A9P6HDD1-F1
#
_cell.length_a   1.000
_cell.length_b   1.000
_cell.length_c   1.000
_cell.angle_alpha   90.00
_cell.angle_beta   90.00
_cell.angle_gamma   90.00
#
_symmetry.space_group_name_H-M   'P 1'
#
loop_
_entity.id
_entity.type
_entity.pdbx_description
1 polymer ?
#
loop_
_entity_poly.entity_id
_entity_poly.type
_entity_poly.pdbx_seq_one_letter_code
_entity_poly.pdbx_strand_id
1 'polypeptide(L)'
;PVTVREAVDFVGLLFIYPNATPVFIVEVKPPADFRLSSKRREADLRLRRCFLDITPDMEIPVLYGASAFGTKIAFYQYDKESGRLDPASIAPDTHLLIDTAPKEWWCYDIVEQAGADKFREIVGEVKKMCEGVGCIVNQA
;
A
#
# COMPACT_ATOMS: atom_id res chain seq x y z
N PRO A 1 -27.25 14.88 14.45
CA PRO A 1 -26.24 14.15 13.63
C PRO A 1 -24.94 14.02 14.41
N VAL A 2 -24.65 12.83 14.95
CA VAL A 2 -23.37 12.55 15.60
C VAL A 2 -22.35 12.34 14.49
N THR A 3 -21.49 13.33 14.26
CA THR A 3 -20.28 13.13 13.48
C THR A 3 -19.36 12.24 14.30
N VAL A 4 -19.33 10.95 13.96
CA VAL A 4 -18.27 10.06 14.42
C VAL A 4 -16.99 10.62 13.81
N ARG A 5 -16.21 11.29 14.65
CA ARG A 5 -14.86 11.72 14.30
C ARG A 5 -14.09 10.42 14.05
N GLU A 6 -13.84 10.09 12.79
CA GLU A 6 -12.88 9.04 12.42
C GLU A 6 -11.54 9.46 13.05
N ALA A 7 -11.22 8.88 14.20
CA ALA A 7 -9.94 9.09 14.84
C ALA A 7 -8.87 8.51 13.91
N VAL A 8 -8.00 9.37 13.44
CA VAL A 8 -6.96 9.02 12.50
C VAL A 8 -5.87 8.26 13.26
N ASP A 9 -5.97 6.93 13.27
CA ASP A 9 -4.93 6.03 13.80
C ASP A 9 -3.95 5.66 12.67
N PHE A 10 -3.13 6.63 12.24
CA PHE A 10 -1.95 6.36 11.43
C PHE A 10 -0.76 7.20 11.91
N VAL A 11 0.45 6.66 11.72
CA VAL A 11 1.69 7.41 11.94
C VAL A 11 2.04 8.24 10.70
N GLY A 12 1.66 7.79 9.49
CA GLY A 12 1.73 8.62 8.28
C GLY A 12 1.12 7.97 7.04
N LEU A 13 0.76 8.80 6.06
CA LEU A 13 0.46 8.39 4.68
C LEU A 13 1.34 9.24 3.76
N LEU A 14 2.19 8.58 2.98
CA LEU A 14 3.12 9.20 2.05
C LEU A 14 2.76 8.82 0.62
N PHE A 15 2.66 9.82 -0.24
CA PHE A 15 2.52 9.63 -1.67
C PHE A 15 3.77 10.18 -2.37
N ILE A 16 4.28 9.43 -3.34
CA ILE A 16 5.48 9.78 -4.08
C ILE A 16 5.06 10.17 -5.51
N TYR A 17 5.32 11.43 -5.87
CA TYR A 17 4.92 12.05 -7.14
C TYR A 17 6.12 12.68 -7.87
N PRO A 18 6.97 11.92 -8.59
CA PRO A 18 7.86 12.50 -9.58
C PRO A 18 7.02 13.12 -10.71
N ASN A 19 7.28 14.39 -11.03
CA ASN A 19 6.64 15.11 -12.15
C ASN A 19 5.09 15.05 -12.14
N ALA A 20 4.47 15.10 -10.95
CA ALA A 20 3.02 15.00 -10.74
C ALA A 20 2.36 13.65 -11.06
N THR A 21 3.14 12.63 -11.43
CA THR A 21 2.64 11.26 -11.63
C THR A 21 2.80 10.46 -10.35
N PRO A 22 1.75 9.83 -9.78
CA PRO A 22 1.88 8.95 -8.62
C PRO A 22 2.66 7.69 -8.99
N VAL A 23 3.70 7.36 -8.22
CA VAL A 23 4.54 6.17 -8.48
C VAL A 23 4.63 5.22 -7.31
N PHE A 24 4.32 5.68 -6.10
CA PHE A 24 4.36 4.86 -4.91
C PHE A 24 3.50 5.44 -3.77
N ILE A 25 2.88 4.56 -2.97
CA ILE A 25 2.11 4.94 -1.78
C ILE A 25 2.66 4.18 -0.57
N VAL A 26 2.82 4.83 0.58
CA VAL A 26 3.14 4.16 1.84
C VAL A 26 2.19 4.61 2.94
N GLU A 27 1.46 3.67 3.51
CA GLU A 27 0.74 3.87 4.77
C GLU A 27 1.56 3.27 5.92
N VAL A 28 1.74 4.02 7.01
CA VAL A 28 2.40 3.54 8.23
C VAL A 28 1.45 3.68 9.41
N LYS A 29 1.26 2.59 10.14
CA LYS A 29 0.45 2.49 11.36
C LYS A 29 1.29 2.10 12.57
N PRO A 30 0.82 2.37 13.80
CA PRO A 30 1.50 1.96 15.02
C PRO A 30 1.79 0.45 15.04
N PRO A 31 3.00 0.00 15.45
CA PRO A 31 3.32 -1.44 15.49
C PRO A 31 2.35 -2.25 16.37
N ALA A 32 1.81 -1.63 17.43
CA ALA A 32 0.88 -2.27 18.36
C ALA A 32 -0.44 -2.71 17.69
N ASP A 33 -0.86 -1.98 16.65
CA ASP A 33 -2.10 -2.22 15.92
C ASP A 33 -2.05 -3.50 15.09
N PHE A 34 -0.85 -3.97 14.74
CA PHE A 34 -0.68 -5.16 13.90
C PHE A 34 -1.40 -6.39 14.44
N ARG A 35 -1.53 -6.49 15.77
CA ARG A 35 -2.18 -7.63 16.44
C ARG A 35 -3.70 -7.64 16.25
N LEU A 36 -4.30 -6.49 15.95
CA LEU A 36 -5.75 -6.32 15.87
C LEU A 36 -6.24 -6.56 14.43
N SER A 37 -7.12 -7.55 14.24
CA SER A 37 -7.70 -7.85 12.91
C SER A 37 -8.49 -6.67 12.33
N SER A 38 -9.17 -5.90 13.18
CA SER A 38 -9.86 -4.67 12.78
C SER A 38 -8.90 -3.64 12.18
N LYS A 39 -7.73 -3.44 12.79
CA LYS A 39 -6.73 -2.49 12.29
C LYS A 39 -6.08 -2.93 10.98
N ARG A 40 -5.85 -4.24 10.79
CA ARG A 40 -5.39 -4.78 9.50
C ARG A 40 -6.44 -4.57 8.40
N ARG A 41 -7.73 -4.80 8.70
CA ARG A 41 -8.84 -4.50 7.77
C ARG A 41 -8.91 -3.00 7.44
N GLU A 42 -8.81 -2.13 8.44
CA GLU A 42 -8.80 -0.68 8.23
C GLU A 42 -7.63 -0.23 7.34
N ALA A 43 -6.44 -0.77 7.55
CA ALA A 43 -5.26 -0.48 6.73
C ALA A 43 -5.45 -0.91 5.27
N ASP A 44 -5.92 -2.13 5.04
CA ASP A 44 -6.22 -2.62 3.68
C ASP A 44 -7.25 -1.73 2.97
N LEU A 45 -8.39 -1.47 3.62
CA LEU A 45 -9.45 -0.63 3.05
C LEU A 45 -8.96 0.79 2.77
N ARG A 46 -8.13 1.36 3.64
CA ARG A 46 -7.58 2.70 3.46
C ARG A 46 -6.65 2.74 2.25
N LEU A 47 -5.72 1.80 2.12
CA LEU A 47 -4.78 1.77 1.02
C LEU A 47 -5.50 1.53 -0.31
N ARG A 48 -6.49 0.62 -0.34
CA ARG A 48 -7.36 0.40 -1.52
C ARG A 48 -8.09 1.68 -1.95
N ARG A 49 -8.62 2.46 -1.01
CA ARG A 49 -9.22 3.76 -1.31
C ARG A 49 -8.21 4.71 -1.95
N CYS A 50 -6.98 4.74 -1.43
CA CYS A 50 -5.91 5.55 -2.02
C CYS A 50 -5.62 5.14 -3.47
N PHE A 51 -5.53 3.84 -3.77
CA PHE A 51 -5.39 3.36 -5.15
C PHE A 51 -6.55 3.82 -6.04
N LEU A 52 -7.80 3.67 -5.58
CA LEU A 52 -8.96 4.13 -6.36
C LEU A 52 -8.90 5.63 -6.68
N ASP A 53 -8.46 6.45 -5.72
CA ASP A 53 -8.44 7.90 -5.87
C ASP A 53 -7.31 8.40 -6.78
N ILE A 54 -6.15 7.72 -6.80
CA ILE A 54 -4.95 8.23 -7.51
C ILE A 54 -4.62 7.52 -8.82
N THR A 55 -5.19 6.33 -9.07
CA THR A 55 -4.91 5.60 -10.32
C THR A 55 -5.32 6.35 -11.59
N PRO A 56 -6.34 7.25 -11.61
CA PRO A 56 -6.64 8.08 -12.79
C PRO A 56 -5.49 9.00 -13.22
N ASP A 57 -4.65 9.44 -12.28
CA ASP A 57 -3.56 10.40 -12.51
C ASP A 57 -2.23 9.72 -12.87
N MET A 58 -2.18 8.40 -12.93
CA MET A 58 -0.93 7.67 -13.18
C MET A 58 -0.60 7.60 -14.68
N GLU A 59 0.68 7.79 -15.00
CA GLU A 59 1.23 7.59 -16.35
C GLU A 59 2.02 6.27 -16.49
N ILE A 60 2.42 5.65 -15.37
CA ILE A 60 3.14 4.37 -15.34
C ILE A 60 2.19 3.17 -15.46
N PRO A 61 2.67 1.99 -15.93
CA PRO A 61 1.81 0.81 -16.12
C PRO A 61 1.43 0.11 -14.80
N VAL A 62 2.28 0.20 -13.78
CA VAL A 62 2.07 -0.46 -12.48
C VAL A 62 2.27 0.56 -11.36
N LEU A 63 1.31 0.67 -10.46
CA LEU A 63 1.43 1.47 -9.25
C LEU A 63 1.64 0.54 -8.06
N TYR A 64 2.72 0.76 -7.32
CA TYR A 64 3.00 0.02 -6.10
C TYR A 64 2.56 0.79 -4.86
N GLY A 65 2.20 0.05 -3.82
CA GLY A 65 1.86 0.58 -2.51
C GLY A 65 2.36 -0.32 -1.41
N ALA A 66 2.50 0.24 -0.21
CA ALA A 66 2.85 -0.51 0.97
C ALA A 66 2.00 -0.08 2.17
N SER A 67 1.57 -1.05 2.97
CA SER A 67 1.00 -0.82 4.30
C SER A 67 1.95 -1.40 5.33
N ALA A 68 2.37 -0.61 6.30
CA ALA A 68 3.33 -1.00 7.31
C ALA A 68 2.77 -0.86 8.73
N PHE A 69 3.00 -1.86 9.57
CA PHE A 69 2.84 -1.76 11.02
C PHE A 69 4.22 -1.85 11.67
N GLY A 70 4.83 -0.70 11.96
CA GLY A 70 6.25 -0.67 12.32
C GLY A 70 7.12 -1.21 11.18
N THR A 71 7.82 -2.31 11.43
CA THR A 71 8.72 -2.94 10.45
C THR A 71 8.03 -3.99 9.57
N LYS A 72 6.86 -4.48 9.97
CA LYS A 72 6.09 -5.47 9.19
C LYS A 72 5.37 -4.78 8.04
N ILE A 73 5.60 -5.24 6.81
CA ILE A 73 5.16 -4.56 5.58
C ILE A 73 4.39 -5.52 4.68
N ALA A 74 3.26 -5.03 4.17
CA ALA A 74 2.48 -5.65 3.11
C ALA A 74 2.64 -4.82 1.83
N PHE A 75 2.92 -5.49 0.72
CA PHE A 75 3.07 -4.86 -0.58
C PHE A 75 1.81 -5.05 -1.42
N TYR A 76 1.46 -3.99 -2.13
CA TYR A 76 0.31 -3.92 -3.02
C TYR A 76 0.79 -3.54 -4.41
N GLN A 77 0.17 -4.12 -5.42
CA GLN A 77 0.49 -3.89 -6.82
C GLN A 77 -0.81 -3.68 -7.60
N TYR A 78 -0.97 -2.49 -8.17
CA TYR A 78 -2.05 -2.20 -9.09
C TYR A 78 -1.53 -2.24 -10.52
N ASP A 79 -2.18 -3.03 -11.37
CA ASP A 79 -1.88 -3.12 -12.79
C ASP A 79 -2.90 -2.28 -13.59
N LYS A 80 -2.40 -1.31 -14.36
CA LYS A 80 -3.24 -0.35 -15.11
C LYS A 80 -4.01 -0.99 -16.26
N GLU A 81 -3.43 -1.99 -16.91
CA GLU A 81 -4.04 -2.65 -18.07
C GLU A 81 -5.26 -3.49 -17.66
N SER A 82 -5.11 -4.30 -16.61
CA SER A 82 -6.17 -5.16 -16.11
C SER A 82 -7.09 -4.49 -15.07
N GLY A 83 -6.66 -3.37 -14.49
CA GLY A 83 -7.35 -2.70 -13.39
C GLY A 83 -7.35 -3.50 -12.08
N ARG A 84 -6.46 -4.51 -11.96
CA ARG A 84 -6.42 -5.42 -10.81
C ARG A 84 -5.45 -4.90 -9.76
N LEU A 85 -5.86 -5.03 -8.50
CA LEU A 85 -5.02 -4.76 -7.34
C LEU A 85 -4.73 -6.08 -6.62
N ASP A 86 -3.46 -6.40 -6.49
CA ASP A 86 -2.96 -7.48 -5.65
C ASP A 86 -2.43 -6.94 -4.32
N PRO A 87 -2.70 -7.63 -3.19
CA PRO A 87 -3.57 -8.80 -3.07
C PRO A 87 -5.04 -8.46 -3.37
N ALA A 88 -5.78 -9.45 -3.88
CA ALA A 88 -7.20 -9.30 -4.16
C ALA A 88 -8.00 -8.93 -2.90
N SER A 89 -9.07 -8.14 -3.08
CA SER A 89 -9.96 -7.79 -1.97
C SER A 89 -10.70 -9.02 -1.46
N ILE A 90 -10.84 -9.12 -0.14
CA ILE A 90 -11.65 -10.16 0.49
C ILE A 90 -13.10 -9.66 0.51
N ALA A 91 -13.99 -10.41 -0.15
CA ALA A 91 -15.41 -10.11 -0.15
C ALA A 91 -15.96 -10.21 1.29
N PRO A 92 -16.74 -9.23 1.76
CA PRO A 92 -17.40 -9.33 3.05
C PRO A 92 -18.37 -10.51 3.07
N ASP A 93 -18.26 -11.36 4.09
CA ASP A 93 -19.19 -12.46 4.34
C ASP A 93 -20.01 -12.14 5.60
N THR A 94 -21.34 -12.09 5.45
CA THR A 94 -22.26 -11.72 6.54
C THR A 94 -22.29 -12.73 7.69
N HIS A 95 -21.72 -13.92 7.50
CA HIS A 95 -21.66 -14.99 8.49
C HIS A 95 -20.27 -15.17 9.12
N LEU A 96 -19.23 -14.52 8.59
CA LEU A 96 -17.85 -14.66 9.06
C LEU A 96 -17.30 -13.33 9.60
N LEU A 97 -16.85 -13.34 10.86
CA LEU A 97 -16.11 -12.20 11.45
C LEU A 97 -14.65 -12.12 10.99
N ILE A 98 -14.19 -13.10 10.21
CA ILE A 98 -12.79 -13.28 9.81
C ILE A 98 -12.51 -12.88 8.36
N ASP A 99 -13.46 -12.20 7.70
CA ASP A 99 -13.36 -11.58 6.38
C ASP A 99 -12.40 -10.36 6.38
N THR A 100 -11.25 -10.50 7.05
CA THR A 100 -10.28 -9.44 7.32
C THR A 100 -8.99 -9.69 6.57
N ALA A 101 -8.26 -8.61 6.25
CA ALA A 101 -6.93 -8.70 5.67
C ALA A 101 -6.05 -9.69 6.48
N PRO A 102 -5.60 -10.81 5.86
CA PRO A 102 -4.83 -11.85 6.52
C PRO A 102 -3.52 -11.27 7.05
N LYS A 103 -3.06 -11.80 8.19
CA LYS A 103 -1.81 -11.34 8.80
C LYS A 103 -0.61 -11.61 7.88
N GLU A 104 -0.73 -12.64 7.07
CA GLU A 104 0.23 -13.15 6.09
C GLU A 104 0.51 -12.14 4.98
N TRP A 105 -0.34 -11.13 4.77
CA TRP A 105 -0.02 -10.04 3.84
C TRP A 105 1.15 -9.18 4.35
N TRP A 106 1.29 -9.02 5.67
CA TRP A 106 2.43 -8.34 6.30
C TRP A 106 3.54 -9.33 6.68
N CYS A 107 3.84 -10.28 5.79
CA CYS A 107 4.84 -11.33 6.04
C CYS A 107 6.28 -10.82 6.00
N TYR A 108 6.53 -9.72 5.29
CA TYR A 108 7.87 -9.14 5.20
C TYR A 108 8.17 -8.27 6.41
N ASP A 109 9.44 -8.29 6.81
CA ASP A 109 10.00 -7.34 7.77
C ASP A 109 11.11 -6.54 7.09
N ILE A 110 10.95 -5.22 7.01
CA ILE A 110 11.88 -4.35 6.28
C ILE A 110 13.30 -4.32 6.90
N VAL A 111 13.43 -4.68 8.18
CA VAL A 111 14.76 -4.77 8.82
C VAL A 111 15.41 -6.14 8.63
N GLU A 112 14.67 -7.13 8.11
CA GLU A 112 15.22 -8.42 7.70
C GLU A 112 15.64 -8.38 6.23
N GLN A 113 16.65 -9.19 5.88
CA GLN A 113 17.21 -9.22 4.53
C GLN A 113 16.14 -9.43 3.45
N ALA A 114 15.24 -10.40 3.66
CA ALA A 114 14.19 -10.72 2.70
C ALA A 114 13.21 -9.55 2.46
N GLY A 115 12.82 -8.82 3.51
CA GLY A 115 11.95 -7.66 3.36
C GLY A 115 12.67 -6.46 2.76
N ALA A 116 13.93 -6.24 3.13
CA ALA A 116 14.76 -5.21 2.53
C ALA A 116 14.99 -5.46 1.03
N ASP A 117 15.25 -6.70 0.64
CA ASP A 117 15.44 -7.07 -0.77
C ASP A 117 14.16 -6.91 -1.57
N LYS A 118 13.01 -7.34 -1.04
CA LYS A 118 11.72 -7.13 -1.71
C LYS A 118 11.40 -5.65 -1.88
N PHE A 119 11.69 -4.82 -0.87
CA PHE A 119 11.51 -3.38 -0.98
C PHE A 119 12.41 -2.76 -2.06
N ARG A 120 13.70 -3.14 -2.10
CA ARG A 120 14.64 -2.66 -3.14
C ARG A 120 14.26 -3.10 -4.54
N GLU A 121 13.78 -4.33 -4.70
CA GLU A 121 13.28 -4.86 -5.97
C GLU A 121 12.15 -3.96 -6.50
N ILE A 122 11.13 -3.70 -5.68
CA ILE A 122 9.99 -2.86 -6.03
C ILE A 122 10.45 -1.43 -6.36
N VAL A 123 11.30 -0.82 -5.54
CA VAL A 123 11.85 0.52 -5.81
C VAL A 123 12.62 0.55 -7.14
N GLY A 124 13.37 -0.51 -7.44
CA GLY A 124 14.09 -0.66 -8.70
C GLY A 124 13.14 -0.72 -9.90
N GLU A 125 12.01 -1.42 -9.79
CA GLU A 125 10.98 -1.45 -10.82
C GLU A 125 10.32 -0.10 -11.00
N VAL A 126 9.96 0.58 -9.91
CA VAL A 126 9.40 1.94 -9.94
C VAL A 126 10.35 2.89 -10.66
N LYS A 127 11.65 2.89 -10.32
CA LYS A 127 12.66 3.71 -10.99
C LYS A 127 12.71 3.43 -12.50
N LYS A 128 12.72 2.15 -12.92
CA LYS A 128 12.72 1.76 -14.35
C LYS A 128 11.47 2.24 -15.08
N MET A 129 10.29 2.11 -14.47
CA MET A 129 9.04 2.61 -15.06
C MET A 129 9.09 4.12 -15.24
N CYS A 130 9.63 4.84 -14.25
CA CYS A 130 9.78 6.29 -14.29
C CYS A 130 10.72 6.75 -15.41
N GLU A 131 11.85 6.07 -15.62
CA GLU A 131 12.76 6.36 -16.74
C GLU A 131 12.06 6.25 -18.10
N GLY A 132 11.19 5.24 -18.27
CA GLY A 132 10.43 5.02 -19.50
C GLY A 132 9.38 6.09 -19.81
N VAL A 133 8.91 6.83 -18.80
CA VAL A 133 7.89 7.91 -18.95
C VAL A 133 8.46 9.31 -18.72
N GLY A 134 9.78 9.47 -18.56
CA GLY A 134 10.41 10.77 -18.31
C GLY A 134 10.17 11.33 -16.90
N CYS A 135 9.77 10.49 -15.95
CA CYS A 135 9.71 10.82 -14.53
C CYS A 135 11.14 10.82 -13.94
N ILE A 136 11.64 11.96 -13.50
CA ILE A 136 12.98 12.04 -12.88
C ILE A 136 12.84 11.57 -11.42
N VAL A 137 13.29 10.36 -11.13
CA VAL A 137 13.47 9.86 -9.77
C VAL A 137 14.97 9.92 -9.47
N ASN A 138 15.39 10.80 -8.56
CA ASN A 138 16.80 10.95 -8.22
C ASN A 138 17.41 9.61 -7.79
N GLN A 139 18.57 9.26 -8.37
CA GLN A 139 19.34 8.08 -8.00
C GLN A 139 19.95 8.30 -6.62
N ALA A 140 19.30 7.77 -5.59
CA ALA A 140 19.91 7.44 -4.31
C ALA A 140 20.21 5.94 -4.24
#